data_AF-B1C9F2-F1
#
_entry.id   AF-B1C9F2-F1
#
_cell.length_a   1.000
_cell.length_b   1.000
_cell.length_c   1.000
_cell.angle_alpha   90.00
_cell.angle_beta   90.00
_cell.angle_gamma   90.00
#
_symmetry.space_group_name_H-M   'P 1'
#
loop_
_entity.id
_entity.type
_entity.pdbx_description
1 polymer ?
#
loop_
_entity_poly.entity_id
_entity_poly.type
_entity_poly.pdbx_seq_one_letter_code
_entity_poly.pdbx_strand_id
1 'polypeptide(L)'
;MNNNLYSQYLVLLETFYGGCILGILYHTITIIIYALTKRVTLSDLCFCLVAGVFTVNLFFKTTYFDLRYYSVLSFVLGFTAYYFLISPFYKSLLLFITRKLGLIKTNTKKGIVKRKRKFVKKHQKSIGKIKSLLKRFLSIPLKIKMSYNKFKVYLKKEGIDNEKRGLRTFKSPRQHRSEKKKEKKIKKESR
;
A
#
# COMPACT_ATOMS: atom_id res chain seq x y z
N MET A 1 -56.00 1.36 19.65
CA MET A 1 -54.81 1.86 20.39
C MET A 1 -53.62 0.90 20.37
N ASN A 2 -53.78 -0.41 20.54
CA ASN A 2 -52.65 -1.36 20.54
C ASN A 2 -51.78 -1.39 19.27
N ASN A 3 -52.37 -1.21 18.08
CA ASN A 3 -51.62 -1.29 16.81
C ASN A 3 -50.58 -0.16 16.67
N ASN A 4 -50.85 1.04 17.23
CA ASN A 4 -49.90 2.16 17.19
C ASN A 4 -48.72 1.95 18.15
N LEU A 5 -48.97 1.45 19.36
CA LEU A 5 -47.91 1.14 20.31
C LEU A 5 -46.97 0.05 19.78
N TYR A 6 -47.53 -1.00 19.18
CA TYR A 6 -46.73 -2.07 18.59
C TYR A 6 -45.83 -1.56 17.44
N SER A 7 -46.38 -0.72 16.55
CA SER A 7 -45.62 -0.11 15.47
C SER A 7 -44.45 0.76 15.97
N GLN A 8 -44.66 1.52 17.05
CA GLN A 8 -43.60 2.35 17.65
C GLN A 8 -42.48 1.52 18.27
N TYR A 9 -42.81 0.46 19.01
CA TYR A 9 -41.82 -0.47 19.56
C TYR A 9 -41.00 -1.14 18.47
N LEU A 10 -41.63 -1.49 17.35
CA LEU A 10 -40.96 -2.15 16.23
C LEU A 10 -39.92 -1.23 15.58
N VAL A 11 -40.25 0.05 15.39
CA VAL A 11 -39.30 1.07 14.89
C VAL A 11 -38.14 1.28 15.87
N LEU A 12 -38.41 1.30 17.17
CA LEU A 12 -37.37 1.41 18.20
C LEU A 12 -36.45 0.20 18.22
N LEU A 13 -36.99 -1.00 18.07
CA LEU A 13 -36.21 -2.23 18.01
C LEU A 13 -35.38 -2.31 16.71
N GLU A 14 -35.95 -1.92 15.57
CA GLU A 14 -35.27 -1.85 14.28
C GLU A 14 -34.07 -0.90 14.35
N THR A 15 -34.25 0.27 14.95
CA THR A 15 -33.18 1.27 15.13
C THR A 15 -32.11 0.82 16.12
N PHE A 16 -32.50 0.12 17.20
CA PHE A 16 -31.56 -0.52 18.12
C PHE A 16 -30.66 -1.53 17.40
N TYR A 17 -31.26 -2.46 16.65
CA TYR A 17 -30.50 -3.43 15.86
C TYR A 17 -29.66 -2.76 14.78
N GLY A 18 -30.14 -1.67 14.18
CA GLY A 18 -29.35 -0.83 13.28
C GLY A 18 -28.05 -0.34 13.92
N GLY A 19 -28.11 0.11 15.17
CA GLY A 19 -26.93 0.50 15.96
C GLY A 19 -25.93 -0.65 16.15
N CYS A 20 -26.44 -1.83 16.52
CA CYS A 20 -25.62 -3.03 16.66
C CYS A 20 -24.94 -3.44 15.34
N ILE A 21 -25.69 -3.46 14.24
CA ILE A 21 -25.19 -3.80 12.90
C ILE A 21 -24.10 -2.81 12.49
N LEU A 22 -24.31 -1.51 12.73
CA LEU A 22 -23.31 -0.49 12.43
C LEU A 22 -22.02 -0.71 13.23
N GLY A 23 -22.13 -1.15 14.48
CA GLY A 23 -20.97 -1.54 15.30
C GLY A 23 -20.16 -2.68 14.70
N ILE A 24 -20.83 -3.72 14.19
CA ILE A 24 -20.17 -4.83 13.48
C ILE A 24 -19.46 -4.32 12.22
N LEU A 25 -20.16 -3.50 11.43
CA LEU A 25 -19.62 -2.85 10.23
C LEU A 25 -18.40 -1.99 10.56
N TYR A 26 -18.43 -1.22 11.65
CA TYR A 26 -17.28 -0.44 12.10
C TYR A 26 -16.07 -1.35 12.33
N HIS A 27 -16.19 -2.37 13.19
CA HIS A 27 -15.05 -3.22 13.51
C HIS A 27 -14.51 -4.00 12.31
N THR A 28 -15.38 -4.46 11.39
CA THR A 28 -14.93 -5.10 10.14
C THR A 28 -14.12 -4.14 9.28
N ILE A 29 -14.65 -2.95 9.02
CA ILE A 29 -14.00 -1.92 8.19
C ILE A 29 -12.68 -1.50 8.83
N THR A 30 -12.64 -1.25 10.14
CA THR A 30 -11.41 -0.90 10.85
C THR A 30 -10.34 -1.95 10.68
N ILE A 31 -10.68 -3.23 10.82
CA ILE A 31 -9.69 -4.31 10.68
C ILE A 31 -9.21 -4.44 9.23
N ILE A 32 -10.10 -4.31 8.25
CA ILE A 32 -9.75 -4.35 6.82
C ILE A 32 -8.83 -3.19 6.45
N ILE A 33 -9.21 -1.95 6.81
CA ILE A 33 -8.42 -0.75 6.54
C ILE A 33 -7.09 -0.80 7.29
N TYR A 34 -7.08 -1.25 8.54
CA TYR A 34 -5.85 -1.43 9.31
C TYR A 34 -4.92 -2.45 8.63
N ALA A 35 -5.46 -3.56 8.11
CA ALA A 35 -4.69 -4.56 7.39
C ALA A 35 -4.12 -4.04 6.05
N LEU A 36 -4.85 -3.17 5.34
CA LEU A 36 -4.45 -2.63 4.05
C LEU A 36 -3.49 -1.44 4.17
N THR A 37 -3.85 -0.44 4.97
CA THR A 37 -3.25 0.90 4.93
C THR A 37 -2.42 1.21 6.18
N LYS A 38 -2.56 0.41 7.25
CA LYS A 38 -1.94 0.63 8.58
C LYS A 38 -2.22 2.01 9.21
N ARG A 39 -3.17 2.78 8.67
CA ARG A 39 -3.56 4.10 9.15
C ARG A 39 -4.99 4.04 9.67
N VAL A 40 -5.17 4.33 10.95
CA VAL A 40 -6.46 4.22 11.64
C VAL A 40 -7.42 5.35 11.24
N THR A 41 -6.89 6.53 10.92
CA THR A 41 -7.67 7.75 10.64
C THR A 41 -8.66 7.62 9.47
N LEU A 42 -8.37 6.78 8.47
CA LEU A 42 -9.29 6.53 7.35
C LEU A 42 -10.51 5.70 7.77
N SER A 43 -10.35 4.81 8.76
CA SER A 43 -11.47 4.02 9.27
C SER A 43 -12.47 4.90 10.00
N ASP A 44 -12.00 5.82 10.84
CA ASP A 44 -12.87 6.69 11.62
C ASP A 44 -13.62 7.66 10.70
N LEU A 45 -12.96 8.18 9.66
CA LEU A 45 -13.62 9.01 8.65
C LEU A 45 -14.73 8.24 7.90
N CYS A 46 -14.43 7.01 7.47
CA CYS A 46 -15.40 6.17 6.76
C CYS A 46 -16.60 5.83 7.65
N PHE A 47 -16.34 5.54 8.93
CA PHE A 47 -17.39 5.32 9.92
C PHE A 47 -18.27 6.54 10.12
N CYS A 48 -17.69 7.73 10.33
CA CYS A 48 -18.46 8.96 10.51
C CYS A 48 -19.37 9.26 9.31
N LEU A 49 -18.89 9.01 8.08
CA LEU A 49 -19.71 9.16 6.88
C LEU A 49 -20.91 8.20 6.86
N VAL A 50 -20.68 6.90 7.10
CA VAL A 50 -21.77 5.91 7.09
C VAL A 50 -22.77 6.17 8.23
N ALA A 51 -22.27 6.45 9.43
CA ALA A 51 -23.09 6.79 10.59
C ALA A 51 -23.93 8.06 10.33
N GLY A 52 -23.32 9.08 9.73
CA GLY A 52 -24.00 10.32 9.36
C GLY A 52 -25.13 10.10 8.37
N VAL A 53 -24.86 9.39 7.26
CA VAL A 53 -25.88 9.06 6.25
C VAL A 53 -27.03 8.24 6.86
N PHE A 54 -26.71 7.26 7.71
CA PHE A 54 -27.72 6.44 8.37
C PHE A 54 -28.59 7.24 9.34
N THR A 55 -27.98 8.12 10.14
CA THR A 55 -28.69 8.98 11.10
C THR A 55 -29.61 9.97 10.38
N VAL A 56 -29.15 10.57 9.28
CA VAL A 56 -29.96 11.45 8.43
C VAL A 56 -31.14 10.68 7.84
N ASN A 57 -30.91 9.46 7.33
CA ASN A 57 -31.99 8.63 6.80
C ASN A 57 -33.06 8.30 7.86
N LEU A 58 -32.64 7.95 9.08
CA LEU A 58 -33.57 7.73 10.20
C LEU A 58 -34.37 8.99 10.56
N PHE A 59 -33.74 10.16 10.48
CA PHE A 59 -34.39 11.44 10.76
C PHE A 59 -35.53 11.74 9.78
N PHE A 60 -35.40 11.35 8.51
CA PHE A 60 -36.43 11.57 7.48
C PHE A 60 -37.49 10.45 7.41
N LYS A 61 -37.23 9.25 7.94
CA LYS A 61 -38.15 8.10 7.89
C LYS A 61 -39.37 8.23 8.82
N THR A 62 -39.28 9.06 9.87
CA THR A 62 -40.35 9.20 10.87
C THR A 62 -40.96 10.60 10.83
N THR A 63 -42.29 10.71 10.84
CA THR A 63 -43.01 11.98 10.71
C THR A 63 -43.07 12.76 12.03
N TYR A 64 -43.15 12.05 13.16
CA TYR A 64 -43.27 12.64 14.50
C TYR A 64 -41.91 12.92 15.13
N PHE A 65 -41.74 14.12 15.66
CA PHE A 65 -40.46 14.57 16.24
C PHE A 65 -40.02 13.73 17.45
N ASP A 66 -40.95 13.34 18.32
CA ASP A 66 -40.65 12.50 19.48
C ASP A 66 -40.11 11.12 19.05
N LEU A 67 -40.71 10.51 18.03
CA LEU A 67 -40.24 9.23 17.48
C LEU A 67 -38.84 9.35 16.87
N ARG A 68 -38.50 10.49 16.24
CA ARG A 68 -37.13 10.73 15.73
C ARG A 68 -36.12 10.69 16.86
N TYR A 69 -36.41 11.44 17.93
CA TYR A 69 -35.51 11.53 19.08
C TYR A 69 -35.29 10.14 19.72
N TYR A 70 -36.36 9.40 20.01
CA TYR A 70 -36.24 8.07 20.60
C TYR A 70 -35.59 7.05 19.66
N SER A 71 -35.78 7.18 18.34
CA SER A 71 -35.10 6.33 17.35
C SER A 71 -33.60 6.56 17.32
N VAL A 72 -33.16 7.82 17.36
CA VAL A 72 -31.72 8.17 17.45
C VAL A 72 -31.14 7.69 18.78
N LEU A 73 -31.87 7.87 19.88
CA LEU A 73 -31.43 7.40 21.19
C LEU A 73 -31.32 5.87 21.22
N SER A 74 -32.32 5.16 20.68
CA SER A 74 -32.32 3.70 20.55
C SER A 74 -31.15 3.20 19.71
N PHE A 75 -30.83 3.90 18.62
CA PHE A 75 -29.67 3.63 17.79
C PHE A 75 -28.34 3.79 18.56
N VAL A 76 -28.17 4.90 19.29
CA VAL A 76 -26.98 5.14 20.14
C VAL A 76 -26.86 4.07 21.22
N LEU A 77 -27.97 3.71 21.87
CA LEU A 77 -28.03 2.63 22.85
C LEU A 77 -27.66 1.28 22.24
N GLY A 78 -28.15 0.96 21.04
CA GLY A 78 -27.79 -0.26 20.32
C GLY A 78 -26.31 -0.34 19.99
N PHE A 79 -25.73 0.75 19.47
CA PHE A 79 -24.29 0.82 19.22
C PHE A 79 -23.46 0.68 20.50
N THR A 80 -23.90 1.32 21.58
CA THR A 80 -23.23 1.25 22.88
C THR A 80 -23.31 -0.16 23.47
N ALA A 81 -24.50 -0.78 23.42
CA ALA A 81 -24.72 -2.15 23.84
C ALA A 81 -23.82 -3.12 23.05
N TYR A 82 -23.72 -2.94 21.73
CA TYR A 82 -22.77 -3.69 20.91
C TYR A 82 -21.33 -3.49 21.38
N TYR A 83 -20.91 -2.25 21.65
CA TYR A 83 -19.53 -1.96 22.04
C TYR A 83 -19.13 -2.66 23.35
N PHE A 84 -20.04 -2.74 24.33
CA PHE A 84 -19.75 -3.41 25.59
C PHE A 84 -19.93 -4.92 25.53
N LEU A 85 -21.03 -5.40 24.94
CA LEU A 85 -21.40 -6.82 25.00
C LEU A 85 -20.73 -7.63 23.89
N ILE A 86 -20.72 -7.12 22.66
CA ILE A 86 -20.39 -7.93 21.47
C ILE A 86 -18.95 -7.64 20.99
N SER A 87 -18.45 -6.41 21.12
CA SER A 87 -17.08 -6.03 20.69
C SER A 87 -15.97 -6.97 21.17
N PRO A 88 -15.87 -7.35 22.47
CA PRO A 88 -14.77 -8.22 22.92
C PRO A 88 -14.84 -9.61 22.27
N PHE A 89 -16.04 -10.19 22.16
CA PHE A 89 -16.26 -11.47 21.49
C PHE A 89 -15.94 -11.37 20.00
N TYR A 90 -16.38 -10.30 19.34
CA TYR A 90 -16.19 -10.09 17.91
C TYR A 90 -14.71 -9.94 17.55
N LYS A 91 -13.95 -9.15 18.33
CA LYS A 91 -12.49 -9.03 18.18
C LYS A 91 -11.78 -10.37 18.36
N SER A 92 -12.18 -11.14 19.38
CA SER A 92 -11.62 -12.47 19.64
C SER A 92 -11.88 -13.42 18.47
N LEU A 93 -13.11 -13.44 17.95
CA LEU A 93 -13.51 -14.24 16.79
C LEU A 93 -12.69 -13.87 15.54
N LEU A 94 -12.55 -12.58 15.25
CA LEU A 94 -11.77 -12.10 14.10
C LEU A 94 -10.28 -12.40 14.22
N LEU A 95 -9.70 -12.24 15.40
CA LEU A 95 -8.31 -12.65 15.65
C LEU A 95 -8.12 -14.15 15.47
N PHE A 96 -9.10 -14.96 15.87
CA PHE A 96 -9.07 -16.41 15.65
C PHE A 96 -9.08 -16.76 14.16
N ILE A 97 -9.97 -16.15 13.37
CA ILE A 97 -10.08 -16.34 11.92
C ILE A 97 -8.78 -15.91 11.22
N THR A 98 -8.27 -14.72 11.55
CA THR A 98 -7.05 -14.18 10.93
C THR A 98 -5.81 -15.00 11.29
N ARG A 99 -5.71 -15.54 12.52
CA ARG A 99 -4.65 -16.50 12.92
C ARG A 99 -4.69 -17.78 12.08
N LYS A 100 -5.87 -18.37 11.90
CA LYS A 100 -6.05 -19.57 11.05
C LYS A 100 -5.61 -19.32 9.62
N LEU A 101 -6.00 -18.19 9.02
CA LEU A 101 -5.59 -17.80 7.66
C LEU A 101 -4.07 -17.54 7.56
N GLY A 102 -3.47 -16.92 8.58
CA GLY A 102 -2.02 -16.68 8.64
C GLY A 102 -1.19 -17.97 8.70
N LEU A 103 -1.67 -18.98 9.43
CA LEU A 103 -1.02 -20.30 9.51
C LEU A 103 -1.01 -21.00 8.15
N ILE A 104 -2.11 -20.92 7.39
CA ILE A 104 -2.18 -21.49 6.04
C ILE A 104 -1.17 -20.82 5.10
N LYS A 105 -1.04 -19.49 5.15
CA LYS A 105 -0.13 -18.71 4.29
C LYS A 105 1.35 -18.93 4.62
N THR A 106 1.67 -19.14 5.90
CA THR A 106 3.06 -19.42 6.32
C THR A 106 3.50 -20.84 5.98
N ASN A 107 2.62 -21.82 6.12
CA ASN A 107 2.90 -23.22 5.77
C ASN A 107 3.11 -23.40 4.25
N THR A 108 2.28 -22.75 3.43
CA THR A 108 2.43 -22.76 1.96
C THR A 108 3.72 -22.08 1.50
N LYS A 109 4.06 -20.89 2.03
CA LYS A 109 5.35 -20.23 1.74
C LYS A 109 6.55 -21.09 2.14
N LYS A 110 6.53 -21.70 3.33
CA LYS A 110 7.62 -22.60 3.77
C LYS A 110 7.77 -23.81 2.84
N GLY A 111 6.67 -24.38 2.37
CA GLY A 111 6.67 -25.48 1.39
C GLY A 111 7.31 -25.09 0.05
N ILE A 112 6.91 -23.94 -0.50
CA ILE A 112 7.45 -23.43 -1.78
C ILE A 112 8.94 -23.10 -1.67
N VAL A 113 9.37 -22.45 -0.58
CA VAL A 113 10.78 -22.11 -0.34
C VAL A 113 11.64 -23.37 -0.19
N LYS A 114 11.15 -24.39 0.54
CA LYS A 114 11.84 -25.69 0.66
C LYS A 114 11.97 -26.38 -0.71
N ARG A 115 10.92 -26.40 -1.54
CA ARG A 115 10.98 -26.96 -2.90
C ARG A 115 11.96 -26.19 -3.81
N LYS A 116 11.91 -24.85 -3.83
CA LYS A 116 12.88 -24.02 -4.58
C LYS A 116 14.32 -24.30 -4.13
N ARG A 117 14.59 -24.36 -2.83
CA ARG A 117 15.93 -24.65 -2.31
C ARG A 117 16.42 -26.05 -2.71
N LYS A 118 15.55 -27.07 -2.69
CA LYS A 118 15.90 -28.42 -3.16
C LYS A 118 16.21 -28.43 -4.66
N PHE A 119 15.42 -27.73 -5.48
CA PHE A 119 15.65 -27.63 -6.92
C PHE A 119 16.96 -26.91 -7.26
N VAL A 120 17.22 -25.77 -6.59
CA VAL A 120 18.46 -25.02 -6.76
C VAL A 120 19.67 -25.84 -6.35
N LYS A 121 19.63 -26.57 -5.22
CA LYS A 121 20.71 -27.47 -4.82
C LYS A 121 20.95 -28.60 -5.84
N LYS A 122 19.87 -29.19 -6.37
CA LYS A 122 19.95 -30.28 -7.37
C LYS A 122 20.58 -29.81 -8.68
N HIS A 123 20.32 -28.58 -9.10
CA HIS A 123 20.84 -28.02 -10.36
C HIS A 123 21.97 -27.01 -10.19
N GLN A 124 22.54 -26.87 -8.99
CA GLN A 124 23.58 -25.88 -8.69
C GLN A 124 24.83 -26.06 -9.58
N LYS A 125 25.23 -27.32 -9.83
CA LYS A 125 26.36 -27.66 -10.72
C LYS A 125 26.07 -27.26 -12.17
N SER A 126 24.85 -27.49 -12.66
CA SER A 126 24.44 -27.14 -14.04
C SER A 126 24.30 -25.63 -14.22
N ILE A 127 23.69 -24.94 -13.26
CA ILE A 127 23.54 -23.47 -13.26
C ILE A 127 24.91 -22.78 -13.19
N GLY A 128 25.86 -23.33 -12.42
CA GLY A 128 27.24 -22.86 -12.37
C GLY A 128 27.93 -22.94 -13.74
N LYS A 129 27.79 -24.09 -14.43
CA LYS A 129 28.33 -24.28 -15.79
C LYS A 129 27.72 -23.29 -16.78
N ILE A 130 26.40 -23.15 -16.80
CA ILE A 130 25.70 -22.20 -17.69
C ILE A 130 26.14 -20.76 -17.40
N LYS A 131 26.26 -20.37 -16.13
CA LYS A 131 26.70 -19.01 -15.74
C LYS A 131 28.14 -18.73 -16.19
N SER A 132 29.04 -19.71 -16.13
CA SER A 132 30.41 -19.57 -16.65
C SER A 132 30.46 -19.44 -18.17
N LEU A 133 29.61 -20.18 -18.89
CA LEU A 133 29.48 -20.08 -20.35
C LEU A 133 28.91 -18.74 -20.76
N LEU A 134 27.85 -18.27 -20.11
CA LEU A 134 27.26 -16.96 -20.36
C LEU A 134 28.27 -15.82 -20.13
N LYS A 135 29.09 -15.94 -19.08
CA LYS A 135 30.15 -14.96 -18.78
C LYS A 135 31.22 -14.94 -19.88
N ARG A 136 31.56 -16.09 -20.46
CA ARG A 136 32.43 -16.19 -21.64
C ARG A 136 31.79 -15.55 -22.87
N PHE A 137 30.55 -15.89 -23.19
CA PHE A 137 29.84 -15.33 -24.34
C PHE A 137 29.65 -13.81 -24.26
N LEU A 138 29.29 -13.28 -23.09
CA LEU A 138 29.16 -11.83 -22.86
C LEU A 138 30.51 -11.10 -22.85
N SER A 139 31.61 -11.79 -22.56
CA SER A 139 32.95 -11.17 -22.59
C SER A 139 33.43 -10.84 -24.02
N ILE A 140 32.90 -11.51 -25.03
CA ILE A 140 33.26 -11.31 -26.45
C ILE A 140 32.76 -9.95 -26.97
N PRO A 141 31.45 -9.59 -26.90
CA PRO A 141 30.96 -8.28 -27.34
C PRO A 141 31.53 -7.14 -26.49
N LEU A 142 31.84 -7.38 -25.21
CA LEU A 142 32.50 -6.41 -24.33
C LEU A 142 33.94 -6.09 -24.79
N LYS A 143 34.71 -7.10 -25.20
CA LYS A 143 36.06 -6.91 -25.76
C LYS A 143 36.01 -6.18 -27.10
N ILE A 144 35.06 -6.51 -27.97
CA ILE A 144 34.86 -5.84 -29.26
C ILE A 144 34.52 -4.36 -29.04
N LYS A 145 33.60 -4.04 -28.11
CA LYS A 145 33.26 -2.65 -27.76
C LYS A 145 34.46 -1.88 -27.20
N MET A 146 35.30 -2.51 -26.38
CA MET A 146 36.54 -1.88 -25.89
C MET A 146 37.57 -1.64 -26.99
N SER A 147 37.78 -2.60 -27.90
CA SER A 147 38.65 -2.39 -29.07
C SER A 147 38.14 -1.31 -29.99
N TYR A 148 36.83 -1.27 -30.28
CA TYR A 148 36.23 -0.22 -31.09
C TYR A 148 36.37 1.16 -30.45
N ASN A 149 36.18 1.26 -29.12
CA ASN A 149 36.41 2.51 -28.41
C ASN A 149 37.88 2.94 -28.42
N LYS A 150 38.84 2.02 -28.33
CA LYS A 150 40.26 2.35 -28.51
C LYS A 150 40.53 2.85 -29.92
N PHE A 151 40.04 2.16 -30.94
CA PHE A 151 40.21 2.55 -32.35
C PHE A 151 39.60 3.93 -32.63
N LYS A 152 38.40 4.21 -32.12
CA LYS A 152 37.77 5.53 -32.19
C LYS A 152 38.59 6.63 -31.53
N VAL A 153 39.27 6.34 -30.41
CA VAL A 153 40.16 7.30 -29.74
C VAL A 153 41.44 7.53 -30.56
N TYR A 154 41.97 6.50 -31.24
CA TYR A 154 43.11 6.65 -32.16
C TYR A 154 42.74 7.48 -33.39
N LEU A 155 41.64 7.16 -34.08
CA LEU A 155 41.15 7.94 -35.23
C LEU A 155 40.89 9.42 -34.90
N LYS A 156 40.39 9.68 -33.69
CA LYS A 156 40.19 11.05 -33.20
C LYS A 156 41.50 11.77 -32.87
N LYS A 157 42.58 11.04 -32.53
CA LYS A 157 43.92 11.60 -32.30
C LYS A 157 44.70 11.85 -33.60
N GLU A 158 44.48 11.03 -34.62
CA GLU A 158 45.10 11.16 -35.95
C GLU A 158 44.37 12.16 -36.87
N GLY A 159 43.24 12.72 -36.43
CA GLY A 159 42.58 13.85 -37.12
C GLY A 159 41.70 13.47 -38.32
N ILE A 160 41.34 12.19 -38.47
CA ILE A 160 40.62 11.68 -39.66
C ILE A 160 39.09 11.95 -39.61
N ASP A 161 38.53 12.32 -38.46
CA ASP A 161 37.09 12.62 -38.28
C ASP A 161 36.72 14.10 -38.54
N ASN A 162 37.39 14.78 -39.47
CA ASN A 162 37.10 16.18 -39.82
C ASN A 162 36.61 16.34 -41.26
N GLU A 163 35.62 15.56 -41.69
CA GLU A 163 34.86 15.92 -42.88
C GLU A 163 33.42 15.41 -42.84
N LYS A 164 32.64 15.92 -41.89
CA LYS A 164 31.20 16.27 -42.03
C LYS A 164 30.60 16.55 -40.66
N ARG A 165 30.72 17.81 -40.24
CA ARG A 165 29.61 18.65 -39.73
C ARG A 165 30.17 19.99 -39.28
N GLY A 166 30.47 20.83 -40.27
CA GLY A 166 30.22 22.24 -40.10
C GLY A 166 28.71 22.40 -39.93
N LEU A 167 28.25 22.53 -38.68
CA LEU A 167 27.47 23.67 -38.20
C LEU A 167 26.89 23.37 -36.80
N ARG A 168 27.34 24.23 -35.87
CA ARG A 168 26.59 24.78 -34.73
C ARG A 168 26.49 23.96 -33.44
N THR A 169 27.32 24.44 -32.51
CA THR A 169 27.06 24.74 -31.09
C THR A 169 26.80 23.59 -30.13
N PHE A 170 27.85 23.13 -29.44
CA PHE A 170 27.73 22.67 -28.06
C PHE A 170 28.92 23.13 -27.21
N LYS A 171 28.57 23.79 -26.09
CA LYS A 171 29.44 24.58 -25.20
C LYS A 171 30.65 23.81 -24.64
N SER A 172 31.76 24.51 -24.53
CA SER A 172 33.06 24.03 -24.00
C SER A 172 33.00 23.63 -22.51
N PRO A 173 33.61 22.50 -22.09
CA PRO A 173 33.63 22.03 -20.70
C PRO A 173 34.47 22.88 -19.73
N ARG A 174 35.12 23.96 -20.19
CA ARG A 174 35.96 24.80 -19.33
C ARG A 174 35.18 25.64 -18.31
N GLN A 175 33.87 25.84 -18.47
CA GLN A 175 33.06 26.59 -17.50
C GLN A 175 32.63 25.76 -16.27
N HIS A 176 32.60 24.42 -16.34
CA HIS A 176 32.10 23.60 -15.23
C HIS A 176 33.12 23.42 -14.09
N ARG A 177 34.39 23.77 -14.31
CA ARG A 177 35.50 23.56 -13.36
C ARG A 177 35.79 24.79 -12.49
N SER A 178 35.34 25.99 -12.86
CA SER A 178 35.48 27.21 -12.04
C SER A 178 34.36 27.36 -11.01
N GLU A 179 33.13 26.94 -11.31
CA GLU A 179 31.99 27.01 -10.35
C GLU A 179 32.16 26.06 -9.16
N LYS A 180 32.61 24.82 -9.40
CA LYS A 180 32.88 23.85 -8.32
C LYS A 180 34.03 24.24 -7.38
N LYS A 181 34.91 25.17 -7.79
CA LYS A 181 35.96 25.70 -6.92
C LYS A 181 35.49 26.88 -6.06
N LYS A 182 34.50 27.67 -6.50
CA LYS A 182 33.91 28.75 -5.69
C LYS A 182 33.01 28.22 -4.57
N GLU A 183 32.19 27.20 -4.85
CA GLU A 183 31.28 26.60 -3.85
C GLU A 183 32.01 25.93 -2.66
N LYS A 184 33.21 25.38 -2.89
CA LYS A 184 34.02 24.77 -1.82
C LYS A 184 34.73 25.79 -0.92
N LYS A 185 34.88 27.05 -1.35
CA LYS A 185 35.48 28.12 -0.52
C LYS A 185 34.45 28.72 0.45
N ILE A 186 33.22 28.96 -0.03
CA ILE A 186 32.14 29.57 0.78
C ILE A 186 31.71 28.68 1.95
N LYS A 187 31.78 27.34 1.78
CA LYS A 187 31.42 26.38 2.83
C LYS A 187 32.47 26.21 3.95
N LYS A 188 33.63 26.86 3.82
CA LYS A 188 34.73 26.81 4.81
C LYS A 188 34.82 28.06 5.69
N GLU A 189 34.16 29.16 5.31
CA GLU A 189 34.15 30.44 6.06
C GLU A 189 32.85 30.66 6.87
N SER A 190 31.91 29.70 6.85
CA SER A 190 30.61 29.77 7.55
C SER A 190 30.49 28.74 8.70
N ARG A 191 31.63 28.33 9.28
CA ARG A 191 31.72 27.59 10.54
C ARG A 191 32.53 28.39 11.55
#